data_AF-A0A2A6BVN9-F1
#
_entry.id   AF-A0A2A6BVN9-F1
#
_cell.length_a   1.000
_cell.length_b   1.000
_cell.length_c   1.000
_cell.angle_alpha   90.00
_cell.angle_beta   90.00
_cell.angle_gamma   90.00
#
_symmetry.space_group_name_H-M   'P 1'
#
loop_
_entity.id
_entity.type
_entity.pdbx_description
1 polymer ?
#
loop_
_entity_poly.entity_id
_entity_poly.type
_entity_poly.pdbx_seq_one_letter_code
_entity_poly.pdbx_strand_id
1 'polypeptide(L)' 'MRSNLLVFMLMSISLASMFNDGLDTTYAWYGTAPFCFPEDCPDGWTFVKNDDKGDGSTCWIGEKTLCKFVDAHNDE' A
#
# COMPACT_ATOMS: atom_id res chain seq x y z
N MET A 1 3.44 -48.36 -20.04
CA MET A 1 3.32 -47.56 -18.81
C MET A 1 3.35 -46.09 -19.23
N ARG A 2 2.18 -45.44 -19.34
CA ARG A 2 2.10 -44.02 -19.72
C ARG A 2 2.46 -43.19 -18.49
N SER A 3 3.52 -42.41 -18.60
CA SER A 3 4.12 -41.67 -17.49
C SER A 3 3.16 -40.61 -16.94
N ASN A 4 2.82 -40.71 -15.65
CA ASN A 4 1.95 -39.76 -14.92
C ASN A 4 2.72 -38.51 -14.42
N LEU A 5 3.91 -38.26 -14.97
CA LEU A 5 4.80 -37.17 -14.56
C LEU A 5 4.14 -35.78 -14.65
N LEU A 6 3.24 -35.58 -15.63
CA LEU A 6 2.48 -34.35 -15.79
C LEU A 6 1.49 -34.10 -14.64
N VAL A 7 0.93 -35.16 -14.04
CA VAL A 7 -0.02 -35.06 -12.93
C VAL A 7 0.68 -34.61 -11.65
N PHE A 8 1.89 -35.12 -11.41
CA PHE A 8 2.70 -34.72 -10.26
C PHE A 8 3.17 -33.26 -10.35
N MET A 9 3.56 -32.81 -11.54
CA MET A 9 3.94 -31.41 -11.78
C MET A 9 2.78 -30.45 -11.51
N LEU A 10 1.56 -30.79 -11.94
CA LEU A 10 0.37 -29.96 -11.73
C LEU A 10 -0.02 -29.90 -10.24
N MET A 11 0.06 -31.02 -9.53
CA MET A 11 -0.16 -31.07 -8.07
C MET A 11 0.84 -30.17 -7.30
N SER A 12 2.12 -30.15 -7.70
CA SER A 12 3.12 -29.29 -7.05
C SER A 12 2.90 -27.80 -7.36
N ILE A 13 2.43 -27.47 -8.56
CA ILE A 13 2.12 -26.08 -8.94
C ILE A 13 0.94 -25.56 -8.11
N SER A 14 -0.09 -26.39 -7.90
CA SER A 14 -1.23 -26.03 -7.04
C SER A 14 -0.80 -25.76 -5.59
N LEU A 15 0.15 -26.52 -5.04
CA LEU A 15 0.64 -26.33 -3.67
C LEU A 15 1.53 -25.08 -3.52
N ALA A 16 2.23 -24.68 -4.58
CA ALA A 16 3.09 -23.49 -4.59
C ALA A 16 2.31 -22.17 -4.65
N SER A 17 1.02 -22.21 -5.01
CA SER A 17 0.20 -21.01 -5.23
C SER A 17 -0.36 -20.38 -3.95
N MET A 18 -0.06 -20.95 -2.77
CA MET A 18 -0.68 -20.58 -1.49
C MET A 18 0.15 -19.61 -0.62
N PHE A 19 1.29 -19.12 -1.11
CA PHE A 19 2.18 -18.21 -0.37
C PHE A 19 2.15 -16.83 -1.02
N ASN A 20 1.05 -16.11 -0.85
CA ASN A 20 1.03 -14.70 -1.16
C ASN A 20 0.55 -13.96 0.07
N ASP A 21 1.43 -13.82 1.07
CA ASP A 21 1.23 -12.94 2.21
C ASP A 21 1.13 -11.50 1.66
N GLY A 22 -0.09 -11.07 1.37
CA GLY A 22 -0.39 -9.80 0.75
C GLY A 22 -0.33 -8.69 1.79
N LEU A 23 0.80 -7.99 1.85
CA LEU A 23 0.85 -6.70 2.53
C LEU A 23 0.13 -5.67 1.66
N ASP A 24 -1.00 -5.14 2.13
CA ASP A 24 -1.61 -3.99 1.46
C ASP A 24 -0.98 -2.69 2.02
N THR A 25 -0.84 -1.70 1.14
CA THR A 25 -0.19 -0.43 1.47
C THR A 25 -1.00 0.72 0.89
N THR A 26 -1.68 1.45 1.76
CA THR A 26 -2.50 2.60 1.41
C THR A 26 -1.71 3.91 1.55
N TYR A 27 -1.89 4.84 0.62
CA TYR A 27 -1.30 6.18 0.67
C TYR A 27 -2.39 7.26 0.70
N ALA A 28 -2.21 8.29 1.53
CA ALA A 28 -3.14 9.43 1.61
C ALA A 28 -2.40 10.75 1.86
N TRP A 29 -2.89 11.82 1.23
CA TRP A 29 -2.40 13.18 1.43
C TRP A 29 -3.22 13.89 2.50
N TYR A 30 -2.52 14.59 3.40
CA TYR A 30 -3.09 15.37 4.49
C TYR A 30 -2.72 16.85 4.32
N GLY A 31 -3.70 17.72 4.55
CA GLY A 31 -3.60 19.16 4.33
C GLY A 31 -4.46 19.63 3.16
N THR A 32 -5.18 20.73 3.34
CA THR A 32 -6.15 21.24 2.36
C THR A 32 -5.70 22.61 1.85
N ALA A 33 -5.61 22.77 0.54
CA ALA A 33 -5.32 24.06 -0.08
C ALA A 33 -6.43 25.08 0.25
N PRO A 34 -6.13 26.39 0.30
CA PRO A 34 -4.89 27.04 -0.13
C PRO A 34 -3.78 27.13 0.94
N PHE A 35 -4.06 26.87 2.21
CA PHE A 35 -3.07 26.94 3.30
C PHE A 35 -2.89 25.56 3.92
N CYS A 36 -1.72 24.96 3.75
CA CYS A 36 -1.49 23.56 4.09
C CYS A 36 -0.49 23.43 5.23
N PHE A 37 -0.99 23.10 6.41
CA PHE A 37 -0.18 22.85 7.60
C PHE A 37 -0.82 21.69 8.39
N PRO A 38 -0.78 20.46 7.85
CA PRO A 38 -1.23 19.30 8.62
C PRO A 38 -0.36 19.15 9.87
N GLU A 39 -0.96 18.74 10.99
CA GLU A 39 -0.22 18.56 12.25
C GLU A 39 0.77 17.39 12.15
N ASP A 40 0.28 16.19 11.84
CA ASP A 40 1.08 14.98 11.63
C ASP A 40 0.26 13.93 10.86
N CYS A 41 0.89 12.80 10.50
CA CYS A 41 0.16 11.63 10.02
C CYS A 41 -0.72 11.03 11.15
N PRO A 42 -1.90 10.47 10.84
CA PRO A 42 -2.73 9.81 11.85
C PRO A 42 -2.02 8.63 12.52
N ASP A 43 -2.54 8.20 13.67
CA ASP A 43 -2.01 7.05 14.39
C ASP A 43 -1.96 5.79 13.51
N GLY A 44 -0.82 5.10 13.55
CA GLY A 44 -0.57 3.91 12.72
C GLY A 44 -0.12 4.22 11.28
N TRP A 45 -0.16 5.48 10.84
CA TRP A 45 0.37 5.91 9.55
C TRP A 45 1.80 6.42 9.68
N THR A 46 2.59 6.26 8.62
CA THR A 46 3.99 6.70 8.55
C THR A 46 4.15 7.84 7.56
N PHE A 47 4.91 8.87 7.94
CA PHE A 47 5.32 9.94 7.04
C PHE A 47 6.10 9.40 5.81
N VAL A 48 5.77 9.91 4.63
CA VAL A 48 6.45 9.57 3.38
C VAL A 48 7.19 10.77 2.80
N LYS A 49 6.47 11.87 2.55
CA LYS A 49 7.04 13.10 1.97
C LYS A 49 6.11 14.30 2.18
N ASN A 50 6.64 15.50 1.96
CA ASN A 50 5.87 16.72 1.79
C ASN A 50 5.80 17.14 0.31
N ASP A 51 4.70 17.81 -0.07
CA ASP A 51 4.50 18.39 -1.40
C ASP A 51 3.42 19.49 -1.34
N ASP A 52 3.63 20.61 -2.02
CA ASP A 52 2.68 21.73 -2.04
C ASP A 52 1.41 21.42 -2.86
N LYS A 53 1.44 20.44 -3.76
CA LYS A 53 0.30 20.05 -4.57
C LYS A 53 -0.40 18.80 -4.03
N GLY A 54 0.35 17.75 -3.73
CA GLY A 54 -0.15 16.45 -3.32
C GLY A 54 -1.04 15.82 -4.39
N ASP A 55 -2.25 15.41 -4.01
CA ASP A 55 -3.29 14.83 -4.88
C ASP A 55 -4.27 15.85 -5.46
N GLY A 56 -4.12 17.14 -5.15
CA GLY A 56 -5.12 18.16 -5.47
C GLY A 56 -4.54 19.51 -5.88
N SER A 57 -5.22 20.59 -5.46
CA SER A 57 -4.82 21.97 -5.73
C SER A 57 -3.53 22.36 -5.00
N THR A 58 -2.69 23.18 -5.62
CA THR A 58 -1.45 23.69 -5.02
C THR A 58 -1.72 24.62 -3.83
N CYS A 59 -0.97 24.43 -2.75
CA CYS A 59 -0.97 25.30 -1.57
C CYS A 59 -0.28 26.62 -1.94
N TRP A 60 -0.86 27.74 -1.52
CA TRP A 60 -0.20 29.04 -1.65
C TRP A 60 0.88 29.21 -0.58
N ILE A 61 0.64 28.66 0.61
CA ILE A 61 1.58 28.68 1.72
C ILE A 61 1.49 27.32 2.46
N GLY A 62 2.66 26.77 2.79
CA GLY A 62 2.79 25.47 3.44
C GLY A 62 2.77 24.29 2.45
N GLU A 63 2.77 23.07 2.98
CA GLU A 63 2.86 21.82 2.20
C GLU A 63 1.86 20.79 2.73
N LYS A 64 1.42 19.91 1.85
CA LYS A 64 0.68 18.69 2.24
C LYS A 64 1.66 17.62 2.66
N THR A 65 1.18 16.68 3.47
CA THR A 65 1.96 15.54 3.94
C THR A 65 1.38 14.26 3.36
N LEU A 66 2.20 13.48 2.65
CA LEU A 66 1.85 12.12 2.24
C LEU A 66 2.16 11.16 3.37
N CYS A 67 1.17 10.39 3.77
CA CYS A 67 1.29 9.34 4.76
C CYS A 67 1.00 7.97 4.12
N LYS A 68 1.60 6.91 4.68
CA LYS A 68 1.35 5.53 4.30
C LYS A 68 0.82 4.71 5.47
N PHE A 69 -0.13 3.82 5.21
CA PHE A 69 -0.59 2.78 6.12
C PHE A 69 -0.26 1.42 5.53
N VAL A 70 0.11 0.48 6.39
CA VAL A 70 0.51 -0.86 5.99
C VAL A 70 -0.34 -1.83 6.79
N ASP A 71 -1.25 -2.55 6.13
CA ASP A 71 -2.07 -3.59 6.71
C ASP A 71 -1.58 -4.98 6.30
N ALA A 72 -1.34 -5.82 7.31
CA ALA A 72 -1.16 -7.24 7.08
C ALA A 72 -2.55 -7.86 6.94
N HIS A 73 -2.98 -8.10 5.71
CA HIS A 73 -4.21 -8.83 5.43
C HIS A 73 -4.00 -10.28 5.90
N ASN A 74 -4.48 -10.59 7.10
CA ASN A 74 -4.51 -11.96 7.62
C ASN A 74 -5.89 -12.50 7.25
N ASP A 75 -5.99 -13.16 6.10
CA ASP A 75 -7.22 -13.82 5.68
C ASP A 75 -7.51 -14.99 6.64
N GLU A 76 -8.47 -14.79 7.56
CA GLU A 76 -8.97 -15.78 8.54
C GLU A 76 -9.81 -16.89 7.90
#